data_AF-A0A1C6W2W6-F1
#
_entry.id   AF-A0A1C6W2W6-F1
#
_cell.length_a   1.000
_cell.length_b   1.000
_cell.length_c   1.000
_cell.angle_alpha   90.00
_cell.angle_beta   90.00
_cell.angle_gamma   90.00
#
_symmetry.space_group_name_H-M   'P 1'
#
loop_
_entity.id
_entity.type
_entity.pdbx_description
1 polymer ?
#
loop_
_entity_poly.entity_id
_entity_poly.type
_entity_poly.pdbx_seq_one_letter_code
_entity_poly.pdbx_strand_id
1 'polypeptide(L)'
;MVDLDVVDRLLGAPPDLHTWRVADMANRKGILGTWLSSAVARGLELSEAEGAYLRRWEQRVETLHATGVELADRYQATVLKGPAIARFYPDGLLRQSGDVDLFAPSQDVLWSCVRDLVDRRGAVPQGVSILEGPEGVHVGVAMKWPAAEPHLDKPMGADVTTFTFAGDLRGVPVRIAPVAEEDLCGLFAVAEERFQRKFRIKDLLDLLVLAEILEQRLGDDLTEVICEHAARLALAPELRQLIVRASEWVSMSERWRRTADALRPLARREKDLRRPDRQGVHRLSFGMPLDERPGAPSRVDIHRRAGSSLVTTPVGTCLLTERLVVNEDELTDALDHARSLTAPS
;
A
#
# COMPACT_ATOMS: atom_id res chain seq x y z
N MET A 1 -6.95 -10.23 -22.47
CA MET A 1 -7.08 -10.96 -21.21
C MET A 1 -5.70 -11.43 -20.81
N VAL A 2 -5.22 -10.99 -19.65
CA VAL A 2 -3.98 -11.51 -19.06
C VAL A 2 -4.12 -13.03 -18.92
N ASP A 3 -3.21 -13.78 -19.53
CA ASP A 3 -3.19 -15.24 -19.49
C ASP A 3 -2.65 -15.77 -18.16
N LEU A 4 -2.92 -17.05 -17.86
CA LEU A 4 -2.50 -17.67 -16.59
C LEU A 4 -0.99 -17.95 -16.55
N ASP A 5 -0.31 -18.06 -17.69
CA ASP A 5 1.14 -18.26 -17.79
C ASP A 5 1.94 -16.95 -17.63
N VAL A 6 1.28 -15.79 -17.53
CA VAL A 6 1.91 -14.50 -17.25
C VAL A 6 2.83 -14.56 -16.02
N VAL A 7 2.47 -15.34 -15.00
CA VAL A 7 3.25 -15.45 -13.76
C VAL A 7 4.59 -16.12 -14.03
N ASP A 8 4.61 -17.17 -14.85
CA ASP A 8 5.84 -17.88 -15.25
C ASP A 8 6.75 -16.95 -16.05
N ARG A 9 6.17 -16.16 -16.98
CA ARG A 9 6.91 -15.16 -17.77
C ARG A 9 7.52 -14.05 -16.90
N LEU A 10 6.75 -13.50 -15.96
CA LEU A 10 7.25 -12.48 -15.03
C LEU A 10 8.29 -13.01 -14.04
N LEU A 11 8.24 -14.31 -13.74
CA LEU A 11 9.30 -15.00 -12.99
C LEU A 11 10.58 -15.20 -13.82
N GLY A 12 10.48 -15.10 -15.15
CA GLY A 12 11.57 -15.44 -16.06
C GLY A 12 11.82 -16.94 -16.14
N ALA A 13 10.78 -17.75 -15.89
CA ALA A 13 10.87 -19.21 -15.97
C ALA A 13 10.82 -19.66 -17.44
N PRO A 14 11.85 -20.40 -17.92
CA PRO A 14 11.77 -21.06 -19.22
C PRO A 14 10.59 -22.05 -19.30
N PRO A 15 9.99 -22.26 -20.48
CA PRO A 15 8.83 -23.16 -20.64
C PRO A 15 9.05 -24.60 -20.20
N ASP A 16 10.29 -25.08 -20.23
CA ASP A 16 10.71 -26.44 -19.88
C ASP A 16 11.28 -26.55 -18.45
N LEU A 17 11.28 -25.46 -17.68
CA LEU A 17 11.80 -25.46 -16.32
C LEU A 17 10.93 -26.33 -15.41
N HIS A 18 11.56 -27.24 -14.67
CA HIS A 18 10.85 -28.09 -13.72
C HIS A 18 9.99 -27.28 -12.74
N THR A 19 8.75 -27.71 -12.54
CA THR A 19 7.73 -27.02 -11.74
C THR A 19 8.20 -26.67 -10.33
N TRP A 20 8.93 -27.55 -9.64
CA TRP A 20 9.47 -27.27 -8.31
C TRP A 20 10.45 -26.09 -8.28
N ARG A 21 11.20 -25.85 -9.37
CA ARG A 21 12.07 -24.67 -9.49
C ARG A 21 11.28 -23.40 -9.67
N VAL A 22 10.20 -23.45 -10.46
CA VAL A 22 9.29 -22.31 -10.63
C VAL A 22 8.62 -21.98 -9.29
N ALA A 23 8.19 -22.99 -8.54
CA ALA A 23 7.65 -22.83 -7.19
C ALA A 23 8.66 -22.19 -6.23
N ASP A 24 9.92 -22.63 -6.21
CA ASP A 24 10.98 -22.01 -5.41
C ASP A 24 11.22 -20.54 -5.80
N MET A 25 11.24 -20.23 -7.10
CA MET A 25 11.34 -18.85 -7.59
C MET A 25 10.15 -18.01 -7.09
N ALA A 26 8.92 -18.50 -7.22
CA ALA A 26 7.71 -17.83 -6.77
C ALA A 26 7.73 -17.59 -5.25
N ASN A 27 8.19 -18.57 -4.47
CA ASN A 27 8.32 -18.46 -3.02
C ASN A 27 9.33 -17.37 -2.61
N ARG A 28 10.52 -17.35 -3.21
CA ARG A 28 11.54 -16.32 -2.95
C ARG A 28 11.09 -14.91 -3.34
N LYS A 29 10.19 -14.81 -4.31
CA LYS A 29 9.57 -13.55 -4.74
C LYS A 29 8.32 -13.18 -3.93
N GLY A 30 7.88 -14.06 -3.03
CA GLY A 30 6.70 -13.86 -2.20
C GLY A 30 5.39 -13.86 -2.98
N ILE A 31 5.31 -14.62 -4.08
CA ILE A 31 4.13 -14.76 -4.94
C ILE A 31 3.68 -16.22 -5.13
N LEU A 32 4.09 -17.13 -4.22
CA LEU A 32 3.81 -18.56 -4.37
C LEU A 32 2.32 -18.88 -4.45
N GLY A 33 1.46 -18.23 -3.66
CA GLY A 33 0.01 -18.46 -3.71
C GLY A 33 -0.59 -18.03 -5.06
N THR A 34 -0.15 -16.90 -5.62
CA THR A 34 -0.55 -16.46 -6.97
C THR A 34 -0.09 -17.44 -8.04
N TRP A 35 1.12 -17.96 -7.94
CA TRP A 35 1.63 -18.97 -8.88
C TRP A 35 0.88 -20.31 -8.76
N LEU A 36 0.66 -20.81 -7.54
CA LEU A 36 -0.06 -22.06 -7.31
C LEU A 36 -1.49 -22.01 -7.84
N SER A 37 -2.20 -20.89 -7.65
CA SER A 37 -3.56 -20.76 -8.18
C SER A 37 -3.57 -20.82 -9.72
N SER A 38 -2.63 -20.11 -10.36
CA SER A 38 -2.42 -20.18 -11.82
C SER A 38 -2.11 -21.61 -12.28
N ALA A 39 -1.24 -22.31 -11.55
CA ALA A 39 -0.85 -23.67 -11.90
C ALA A 39 -2.05 -24.64 -11.81
N VAL A 40 -2.86 -24.54 -10.75
CA VAL A 40 -4.09 -25.33 -10.60
C VAL A 40 -5.08 -25.04 -11.72
N ALA A 41 -5.29 -23.76 -12.04
CA ALA A 41 -6.19 -23.35 -13.12
C ALA A 41 -5.70 -23.85 -14.50
N ARG A 42 -4.40 -24.14 -14.65
CA ARG A 42 -3.80 -24.79 -15.82
C ARG A 42 -3.75 -26.32 -15.74
N GLY A 43 -4.33 -26.92 -14.70
CA GLY A 43 -4.44 -28.37 -14.55
C GLY A 43 -3.34 -29.03 -13.71
N LEU A 44 -2.50 -28.29 -12.98
CA LEU A 44 -1.58 -28.88 -12.02
C LEU A 44 -2.37 -29.47 -10.84
N GLU A 45 -2.16 -30.76 -10.58
CA GLU A 45 -2.64 -31.40 -9.36
C GLU A 45 -1.73 -31.06 -8.18
N LEU A 46 -2.31 -30.54 -7.10
CA LEU A 46 -1.58 -30.24 -5.87
C LEU A 46 -1.62 -31.43 -4.93
N SER A 47 -0.52 -31.65 -4.20
CA SER A 47 -0.56 -32.47 -3.00
C SER A 47 -1.48 -31.86 -1.93
N GLU A 48 -1.86 -32.65 -0.93
CA GLU A 48 -2.68 -32.17 0.18
C GLU A 48 -2.07 -30.95 0.89
N ALA A 49 -0.75 -30.97 1.10
CA ALA A 49 -0.02 -29.88 1.76
C ALA A 49 0.00 -28.59 0.93
N GLU A 50 0.21 -28.70 -0.39
CA GLU A 50 0.19 -27.56 -1.31
C GLU A 50 -1.23 -26.99 -1.44
N GLY A 51 -2.24 -27.86 -1.54
CA GLY A 51 -3.65 -27.45 -1.54
C GLY A 51 -4.06 -26.75 -0.24
N ALA A 52 -3.60 -27.26 0.91
CA ALA A 52 -3.83 -26.61 2.20
C ALA A 52 -3.16 -25.23 2.28
N TYR A 53 -1.94 -25.08 1.73
CA TYR A 53 -1.26 -23.80 1.63
C TYR A 53 -2.03 -22.79 0.76
N LEU A 54 -2.50 -23.21 -0.41
CA LEU A 54 -3.27 -22.34 -1.31
C LEU A 54 -4.59 -21.88 -0.66
N ARG A 55 -5.35 -22.80 -0.05
CA ARG A 55 -6.59 -22.48 0.67
C ARG A 55 -6.38 -21.46 1.80
N ARG A 56 -5.29 -21.57 2.56
CA ARG A 56 -4.96 -20.57 3.60
C ARG A 56 -4.72 -19.18 2.98
N TRP A 57 -4.08 -19.11 1.83
CA TRP A 57 -3.89 -17.84 1.11
C TRP A 57 -5.19 -17.27 0.55
N GLU A 58 -6.06 -18.10 0.00
CA GLU A 58 -7.38 -17.69 -0.47
C GLU A 58 -8.21 -17.12 0.68
N GLN A 59 -8.33 -17.85 1.78
CA GLN A 59 -9.04 -17.39 2.98
C GLN A 59 -8.44 -16.10 3.55
N ARG A 60 -7.11 -15.97 3.55
CA ARG A 60 -6.42 -14.75 3.98
C ARG A 60 -6.82 -13.57 3.11
N VAL A 61 -6.73 -13.72 1.79
CA VAL A 61 -7.05 -12.64 0.83
C VAL A 61 -8.51 -12.25 0.94
N GLU A 62 -9.41 -13.23 0.98
CA GLU A 62 -10.85 -13.03 1.20
C GLU A 62 -11.12 -12.22 2.48
N THR A 63 -10.49 -12.62 3.60
CA THR A 63 -10.66 -11.92 4.88
C THR A 63 -10.17 -10.47 4.83
N LEU A 64 -9.01 -10.21 4.20
CA LEU A 64 -8.51 -8.84 4.03
C LEU A 64 -9.43 -8.01 3.13
N HIS A 65 -9.88 -8.57 2.01
CA HIS A 65 -10.74 -7.88 1.05
C HIS A 65 -12.11 -7.56 1.67
N ALA A 66 -12.74 -8.53 2.31
CA ALA A 66 -14.00 -8.33 3.04
C ALA A 66 -13.85 -7.26 4.12
N THR A 67 -12.75 -7.30 4.90
CA THR A 67 -12.49 -6.26 5.92
C THR A 67 -12.37 -4.87 5.30
N GLY A 68 -11.65 -4.73 4.19
CA GLY A 68 -11.52 -3.45 3.48
C GLY A 68 -12.86 -2.91 2.97
N VAL A 69 -13.65 -3.76 2.32
CA VAL A 69 -14.97 -3.39 1.80
C VAL A 69 -15.92 -3.00 2.94
N GLU A 70 -16.00 -3.81 4.00
CA GLU A 70 -16.84 -3.52 5.16
C GLU A 70 -16.52 -2.16 5.80
N LEU A 71 -15.23 -1.85 5.98
CA LEU A 71 -14.80 -0.58 6.56
C LEU A 71 -15.08 0.61 5.63
N ALA A 72 -14.83 0.44 4.33
CA ALA A 72 -15.12 1.45 3.32
C ALA A 72 -16.61 1.81 3.29
N ASP A 73 -17.48 0.80 3.21
CA ASP A 73 -18.93 0.98 3.16
C ASP A 73 -19.48 1.60 4.45
N ARG A 74 -18.98 1.14 5.61
CA ARG A 74 -19.47 1.61 6.91
C ARG A 74 -19.07 3.04 7.24
N TYR A 75 -17.84 3.42 6.90
CA TYR A 75 -17.25 4.69 7.35
C TYR A 75 -17.00 5.68 6.22
N GLN A 76 -17.45 5.38 5.00
CA GLN A 76 -17.20 6.21 3.80
C GLN A 76 -15.69 6.40 3.55
N ALA A 77 -14.90 5.37 3.85
CA ALA A 77 -13.50 5.29 3.47
C ALA A 77 -13.37 4.74 2.03
N THR A 78 -12.17 4.81 1.46
CA THR A 78 -11.89 4.29 0.11
C THR A 78 -10.80 3.25 0.18
N VAL A 79 -11.06 2.07 -0.40
CA VAL A 79 -10.02 1.05 -0.58
C VAL A 79 -9.13 1.45 -1.75
N LEU A 80 -7.83 1.64 -1.52
CA LEU A 80 -6.90 2.12 -2.55
C LEU A 80 -6.40 1.01 -3.49
N LYS A 81 -6.20 -0.18 -2.94
CA LYS A 81 -5.64 -1.35 -3.64
C LYS A 81 -6.51 -2.59 -3.34
N GLY A 82 -5.90 -3.68 -2.88
CA GLY A 82 -6.63 -4.90 -2.46
C GLY A 82 -7.73 -5.35 -3.45
N PRO A 83 -9.00 -5.39 -3.02
CA PRO A 83 -10.14 -5.82 -3.83
C PRO A 83 -10.38 -4.96 -5.08
N ALA A 84 -10.06 -3.66 -5.06
CA ALA A 84 -10.28 -2.75 -6.19
C ALA A 84 -9.52 -3.17 -7.45
N ILE A 85 -8.33 -3.77 -7.28
CA ILE A 85 -7.52 -4.33 -8.37
C ILE A 85 -7.83 -5.82 -8.58
N ALA A 86 -8.10 -6.57 -7.49
CA ALA A 86 -8.31 -8.02 -7.56
C ALA A 86 -9.48 -8.43 -8.45
N ARG A 87 -10.55 -7.63 -8.51
CA ARG A 87 -11.72 -7.88 -9.39
C ARG A 87 -11.40 -7.95 -10.88
N PHE A 88 -10.22 -7.48 -11.29
CA PHE A 88 -9.76 -7.51 -12.68
C PHE A 88 -8.79 -8.66 -12.97
N TYR A 89 -8.42 -9.45 -11.96
CA TYR A 89 -7.61 -10.64 -12.19
C TYR A 89 -8.45 -11.71 -12.90
N PRO A 90 -7.85 -12.47 -13.84
CA PRO A 90 -8.54 -13.56 -14.51
C PRO A 90 -8.92 -14.67 -13.51
N ASP A 91 -10.01 -15.38 -13.81
CA ASP A 91 -10.45 -16.52 -13.01
C ASP A 91 -9.32 -17.54 -12.84
N GLY A 92 -9.13 -18.03 -11.61
CA GLY A 92 -8.04 -18.93 -11.25
C GLY A 92 -6.71 -18.25 -10.92
N LEU A 93 -6.58 -16.92 -11.05
CA LEU A 93 -5.39 -16.18 -10.65
C LEU A 93 -5.63 -15.36 -9.37
N LEU A 94 -5.06 -15.83 -8.25
CA LEU A 94 -5.18 -15.18 -6.96
C LEU A 94 -4.30 -13.94 -6.87
N ARG A 95 -4.90 -12.77 -6.68
CA ARG A 95 -4.16 -11.56 -6.28
C ARG A 95 -3.82 -11.58 -4.79
N GLN A 96 -2.60 -11.97 -4.46
CA GLN A 96 -2.13 -11.93 -3.07
C GLN A 96 -2.17 -10.51 -2.47
N SER A 97 -2.72 -10.41 -1.27
CA SER A 97 -2.82 -9.18 -0.48
C SER A 97 -2.21 -9.41 0.90
N GLY A 98 -1.38 -8.47 1.35
CA GLY A 98 -0.68 -8.56 2.65
C GLY A 98 -1.46 -7.88 3.77
N ASP A 99 -2.18 -6.82 3.40
CA ASP A 99 -2.86 -5.84 4.22
C ASP A 99 -4.02 -5.21 3.46
N VAL A 100 -4.81 -4.40 4.18
CA VAL A 100 -5.84 -3.52 3.66
C VAL A 100 -5.30 -2.09 3.58
N ASP A 101 -5.33 -1.46 2.41
CA ASP A 101 -4.97 -0.04 2.25
C ASP A 101 -6.25 0.83 2.20
N LEU A 102 -6.48 1.66 3.21
CA LEU A 102 -7.67 2.53 3.32
C LEU A 102 -7.29 4.01 3.34
N PHE A 103 -7.90 4.79 2.46
CA PHE A 103 -7.96 6.25 2.58
C PHE A 103 -9.22 6.66 3.34
N ALA A 104 -9.02 7.45 4.40
CA ALA A 104 -10.07 8.08 5.17
C ALA A 104 -10.10 9.59 4.86
N PRO A 105 -11.25 10.17 4.48
CA PRO A 105 -11.35 11.58 4.12
C PRO A 105 -11.13 12.54 5.31
N SER A 106 -11.14 12.04 6.54
CA SER A 106 -10.89 12.83 7.75
C SER A 106 -10.27 11.98 8.86
N GLN A 107 -9.72 12.63 9.89
CA GLN A 107 -9.25 11.93 11.08
C GLN A 107 -10.39 11.22 11.81
N ASP A 108 -11.60 11.78 11.86
CA ASP A 108 -12.75 11.14 12.49
C ASP A 108 -13.08 9.79 11.82
N VAL A 109 -13.04 9.74 10.48
CA VAL A 109 -13.23 8.50 9.72
C VAL A 109 -12.07 7.54 9.97
N LEU A 110 -10.82 8.01 9.91
CA LEU A 110 -9.64 7.20 10.19
C LEU A 110 -9.75 6.51 11.55
N TRP A 111 -10.07 7.27 12.60
CA TRP A 111 -10.16 6.74 13.95
C TRP A 111 -11.36 5.84 14.18
N SER A 112 -12.44 6.03 13.42
CA SER A 112 -13.58 5.11 13.43
C SER A 112 -13.20 3.76 12.80
N CYS A 113 -12.47 3.75 11.69
CA CYS A 113 -11.93 2.52 11.11
C CYS A 113 -10.94 1.83 12.05
N VAL A 114 -10.03 2.59 12.67
CA VAL A 114 -9.04 2.05 13.63
C VAL A 114 -9.74 1.39 14.83
N ARG A 115 -10.75 2.03 15.43
CA ARG A 115 -11.52 1.45 16.53
C ARG A 115 -12.27 0.18 16.12
N ASP A 116 -12.92 0.17 14.95
CA ASP A 116 -13.62 -1.03 14.46
C ASP A 116 -12.65 -2.22 14.31
N LEU A 117 -11.43 -1.97 13.84
CA LEU A 117 -10.37 -2.98 13.77
C LEU A 117 -9.95 -3.47 15.15
N VAL A 118 -9.77 -2.58 16.14
CA VAL A 118 -9.48 -2.97 17.53
C VAL A 118 -10.61 -3.85 18.07
N ASP A 119 -11.85 -3.37 18.00
CA ASP A 119 -13.01 -4.00 18.63
C ASP A 119 -13.39 -5.34 17.98
N ARG A 120 -13.35 -5.43 16.64
CA ARG A 120 -13.84 -6.60 15.90
C ARG A 120 -12.76 -7.59 15.51
N ARG A 121 -11.49 -7.14 15.42
CA ARG A 121 -10.37 -8.00 14.99
C ARG A 121 -9.32 -8.20 16.09
N GLY A 122 -9.44 -7.52 17.23
CA GLY A 122 -8.37 -7.50 18.23
C GLY A 122 -7.09 -6.90 17.65
N ALA A 123 -7.23 -5.95 16.72
CA ALA A 123 -6.08 -5.32 16.08
C ALA A 123 -5.36 -4.39 17.04
N VAL A 124 -4.03 -4.33 16.91
CA VAL A 124 -3.16 -3.44 17.67
C VAL A 124 -2.44 -2.47 16.73
N PRO A 125 -2.30 -1.18 17.10
CA PRO A 125 -1.45 -0.25 16.37
C PRO A 125 0.00 -0.71 16.40
N GLN A 126 0.66 -0.72 15.24
CA GLN A 126 2.11 -0.94 15.13
C GLN A 126 2.89 0.38 15.04
N GLY A 127 2.23 1.43 14.55
CA GLY A 127 2.84 2.74 14.44
C GLY A 127 1.86 3.78 13.91
N VAL A 128 2.11 5.03 14.27
CA VAL A 128 1.37 6.20 13.81
C VAL A 128 2.32 7.09 13.01
N SER A 129 2.04 7.33 11.74
CA SER A 129 2.80 8.26 10.91
C SER A 129 2.11 9.62 10.94
N ILE A 130 2.84 10.66 11.33
CA ILE A 130 2.39 12.06 11.28
C ILE A 130 3.15 12.78 10.19
N LEU A 131 2.41 13.36 9.24
CA LEU A 131 2.93 14.11 8.10
C LEU A 131 2.47 15.57 8.22
N GLU A 132 3.39 16.45 8.60
CA GLU A 132 3.09 17.87 8.79
C GLU A 132 3.54 18.68 7.57
N GLY A 133 2.62 19.40 6.92
CA GLY A 133 2.94 20.28 5.81
C GLY A 133 2.02 21.48 5.69
N PRO A 134 2.15 22.29 4.62
CA PRO A 134 1.39 23.54 4.45
C PRO A 134 -0.13 23.35 4.45
N GLU A 135 -0.61 22.19 3.99
CA GLU A 135 -2.04 21.86 3.91
C GLU A 135 -2.60 21.28 5.23
N GLY A 136 -1.74 21.11 6.24
CA GLY A 136 -2.11 20.61 7.57
C GLY A 136 -1.39 19.34 7.97
N VAL A 137 -2.02 18.63 8.91
CA VAL A 137 -1.49 17.38 9.49
C VAL A 137 -2.23 16.20 8.89
N HIS A 138 -1.48 15.30 8.25
CA HIS A 138 -2.00 14.01 7.81
C HIS A 138 -1.52 12.89 8.73
N VAL A 139 -2.39 11.90 8.91
CA VAL A 139 -2.18 10.80 9.85
C VAL A 139 -2.27 9.49 9.07
N GLY A 140 -1.36 8.57 9.34
CA GLY A 140 -1.44 7.18 8.92
C GLY A 140 -1.30 6.27 10.13
N VAL A 141 -2.09 5.20 10.19
CA VAL A 141 -2.01 4.21 11.27
C VAL A 141 -1.87 2.83 10.66
N ALA A 142 -0.75 2.18 10.97
CA ALA A 142 -0.50 0.79 10.60
C ALA A 142 -1.03 -0.13 11.72
N MET A 143 -1.95 -1.01 11.38
CA MET A 143 -2.61 -1.95 12.30
C MET A 143 -2.20 -3.38 11.98
N LYS A 144 -2.09 -4.23 13.01
CA LYS A 144 -1.89 -5.68 12.86
C LYS A 144 -2.83 -6.46 13.76
N TRP A 145 -3.28 -7.63 13.30
CA TRP A 145 -4.00 -8.60 14.11
C TRP A 145 -3.56 -10.02 13.78
N PRO A 146 -3.78 -11.00 14.68
CA PRO A 146 -3.41 -12.39 14.43
C PRO A 146 -4.08 -12.94 13.16
N ALA A 147 -3.35 -13.78 12.42
CA ALA A 147 -3.96 -14.62 11.39
C ALA A 147 -4.77 -15.77 12.04
N ALA A 148 -5.53 -16.51 11.23
CA ALA A 148 -6.24 -17.70 11.72
C ALA A 148 -5.31 -18.74 12.33
N GLU A 149 -4.09 -18.89 11.77
CA GLU A 149 -3.03 -19.78 12.25
C GLU A 149 -1.76 -18.98 12.58
N PRO A 150 -1.69 -18.27 13.74
CA PRO A 150 -0.62 -17.30 14.03
C PRO A 150 0.80 -17.86 14.07
N HIS A 151 0.95 -19.18 14.28
CA HIS A 151 2.25 -19.84 14.31
C HIS A 151 2.78 -20.19 12.90
N LEU A 152 1.90 -20.19 11.89
CA LEU A 152 2.23 -20.55 10.51
C LEU A 152 2.18 -19.35 9.57
N ASP A 153 1.23 -18.44 9.81
CA ASP A 153 0.93 -17.33 8.92
C ASP A 153 1.37 -16.00 9.52
N LYS A 154 1.78 -15.07 8.64
CA LYS A 154 2.08 -13.69 9.04
C LYS A 154 0.83 -13.02 9.61
N PRO A 155 0.95 -12.07 10.55
CA PRO A 155 -0.20 -11.30 11.02
C PRO A 155 -0.91 -10.61 9.85
N MET A 156 -2.21 -10.47 9.97
CA MET A 156 -3.04 -9.64 9.09
C MET A 156 -2.76 -8.17 9.38
N GLY A 157 -3.13 -7.26 8.49
CA GLY A 157 -2.92 -5.84 8.73
C GLY A 157 -3.78 -4.92 7.90
N ALA A 158 -3.78 -3.66 8.30
CA ALA A 158 -4.42 -2.58 7.58
C ALA A 158 -3.59 -1.30 7.77
N ASP A 159 -3.43 -0.52 6.71
CA ASP A 159 -2.91 0.83 6.75
C ASP A 159 -4.07 1.79 6.49
N VAL A 160 -4.41 2.61 7.49
CA VAL A 160 -5.50 3.59 7.40
C VAL A 160 -4.89 4.98 7.39
N THR A 161 -5.09 5.75 6.32
CA THR A 161 -4.42 7.03 6.10
C THR A 161 -5.40 8.16 5.77
N THR A 162 -5.11 9.39 6.19
CA THR A 162 -5.84 10.59 5.74
C THR A 162 -5.29 11.18 4.45
N PHE A 163 -4.53 10.40 3.68
CA PHE A 163 -3.89 10.80 2.44
C PHE A 163 -3.85 9.59 1.50
N THR A 164 -3.98 9.85 0.19
CA THR A 164 -3.99 8.79 -0.82
C THR A 164 -2.57 8.35 -1.15
N PHE A 165 -1.64 9.31 -1.26
CA PHE A 165 -0.26 9.06 -1.68
C PHE A 165 0.73 9.84 -0.80
N ALA A 166 1.66 9.14 -0.14
CA ALA A 166 2.62 9.75 0.78
C ALA A 166 3.71 10.58 0.08
N GLY A 167 4.06 10.22 -1.15
CA GLY A 167 5.20 10.76 -1.87
C GLY A 167 6.51 10.10 -1.46
N ASP A 168 7.62 10.72 -1.85
CA ASP A 168 8.95 10.34 -1.38
C ASP A 168 9.41 11.18 -0.18
N LEU A 169 8.56 12.11 0.28
CA LEU A 169 8.82 13.02 1.39
C LEU A 169 10.12 13.80 1.22
N ARG A 170 10.49 14.05 -0.03
CA ARG A 170 11.68 14.82 -0.45
C ARG A 170 11.31 15.72 -1.61
N GLY A 171 11.12 15.15 -2.81
CA GLY A 171 10.78 15.90 -4.02
C GLY A 171 9.29 15.84 -4.40
N VAL A 172 8.54 14.90 -3.83
CA VAL A 172 7.13 14.63 -4.13
C VAL A 172 6.33 14.75 -2.83
N PRO A 173 5.39 15.70 -2.75
CA PRO A 173 4.62 15.94 -1.53
C PRO A 173 3.53 14.89 -1.32
N VAL A 174 2.92 14.94 -0.14
CA VAL A 174 1.71 14.17 0.18
C VAL A 174 0.57 14.67 -0.70
N ARG A 175 -0.27 13.75 -1.18
CA ARG A 175 -1.43 14.05 -2.02
C ARG A 175 -2.67 13.42 -1.40
N ILE A 176 -3.67 14.25 -1.16
CA ILE A 176 -4.93 13.88 -0.48
C ILE A 176 -6.06 13.66 -1.48
N ALA A 177 -5.93 14.17 -2.71
CA ALA A 177 -6.98 14.06 -3.71
C ALA A 177 -7.12 12.60 -4.19
N PRO A 178 -8.22 11.89 -3.86
CA PRO A 178 -8.47 10.60 -4.47
C PRO A 178 -8.61 10.79 -5.98
N VAL A 179 -8.01 9.89 -6.75
CA VAL A 179 -8.38 9.76 -8.15
C VAL A 179 -9.78 9.17 -8.15
N ALA A 180 -10.76 9.93 -8.63
CA ALA A 180 -12.18 9.57 -8.50
C ALA A 180 -12.51 8.21 -9.14
N GLU A 181 -11.78 7.86 -10.20
CA GLU A 181 -11.90 6.58 -10.89
C GLU A 181 -11.04 5.53 -10.21
N GLU A 182 -11.68 4.47 -9.71
CA GLU A 182 -11.04 3.44 -8.87
C GLU A 182 -9.89 2.70 -9.56
N ASP A 183 -10.01 2.42 -10.87
CA ASP A 183 -8.99 1.73 -11.65
C ASP A 183 -7.76 2.62 -11.93
N LEU A 184 -7.95 3.91 -12.19
CA LEU A 184 -6.86 4.88 -12.24
C LEU A 184 -6.23 5.05 -10.85
N CYS A 185 -7.03 5.12 -9.79
CA CYS A 185 -6.52 5.16 -8.42
C CYS A 185 -5.62 3.95 -8.13
N GLY A 186 -6.08 2.74 -8.49
CA GLY A 186 -5.30 1.51 -8.39
C GLY A 186 -3.98 1.57 -9.17
N LEU A 187 -3.99 2.08 -10.41
CA LEU A 187 -2.78 2.22 -11.21
C LEU A 187 -1.75 3.15 -10.54
N PHE A 188 -2.19 4.32 -10.07
CA PHE A 188 -1.29 5.28 -9.44
C PHE A 188 -0.86 4.83 -8.04
N ALA A 189 -1.69 4.06 -7.32
CA ALA A 189 -1.29 3.41 -6.08
C ALA A 189 -0.20 2.35 -6.31
N VAL A 190 -0.24 1.61 -7.42
CA VAL A 190 0.84 0.68 -7.80
C VAL A 190 2.12 1.45 -8.17
N ALA A 191 2.02 2.55 -8.90
CA ALA A 191 3.18 3.38 -9.23
C ALA A 191 3.84 4.00 -7.98
N GLU A 192 3.03 4.44 -7.02
CA GLU A 192 3.45 5.03 -5.74
C GLU A 192 4.33 4.09 -4.89
N GLU A 193 4.15 2.77 -5.00
CA GLU A 193 4.98 1.76 -4.31
C GLU A 193 6.48 1.97 -4.54
N ARG A 194 6.85 2.61 -5.65
CA ARG A 194 8.25 2.92 -5.96
C ARG A 194 8.93 3.82 -4.94
N PHE A 195 8.19 4.69 -4.25
CA PHE A 195 8.77 5.54 -3.21
C PHE A 195 9.12 4.77 -1.95
N GLN A 196 8.41 3.67 -1.68
CA GLN A 196 8.65 2.83 -0.51
C GLN A 196 9.68 1.73 -0.81
N ARG A 197 9.68 1.18 -2.03
CA ARG A 197 10.51 0.03 -2.41
C ARG A 197 10.74 -0.06 -3.91
N LYS A 198 11.60 -1.00 -4.33
CA LYS A 198 11.68 -1.38 -5.76
C LYS A 198 10.39 -2.11 -6.16
N PHE A 199 9.99 -1.96 -7.43
CA PHE A 199 8.90 -2.74 -8.00
C PHE A 199 9.20 -4.24 -7.94
N ARG A 200 8.19 -5.01 -7.53
CA ARG A 200 8.16 -6.46 -7.41
C ARG A 200 7.28 -7.03 -8.53
N ILE A 201 7.32 -8.35 -8.70
CA ILE A 201 6.51 -9.05 -9.72
C ILE A 201 5.02 -8.76 -9.55
N LYS A 202 4.53 -8.71 -8.31
CA LYS A 202 3.13 -8.34 -8.01
C LYS A 202 2.75 -6.99 -8.62
N ASP A 203 3.62 -5.99 -8.54
CA ASP A 203 3.33 -4.65 -9.08
C ASP A 203 3.24 -4.67 -10.61
N LEU A 204 4.07 -5.50 -11.26
CA LEU A 204 4.01 -5.70 -12.71
C LEU A 204 2.72 -6.43 -13.11
N LEU A 205 2.30 -7.43 -12.34
CA LEU A 205 1.06 -8.15 -12.58
C LEU A 205 -0.17 -7.25 -12.38
N ASP A 206 -0.18 -6.44 -11.33
CA ASP A 206 -1.21 -5.42 -11.09
C ASP A 206 -1.28 -4.42 -12.26
N LEU A 207 -0.13 -3.97 -12.78
CA LEU A 207 -0.11 -3.14 -14.00
C LEU A 207 -0.77 -3.87 -15.18
N LEU A 208 -0.43 -5.13 -15.43
CA LEU A 208 -0.93 -5.85 -16.61
C LEU A 208 -2.45 -6.00 -16.61
N VAL A 209 -3.07 -6.30 -15.46
CA VAL A 209 -4.53 -6.42 -15.37
C VAL A 209 -5.21 -5.06 -15.50
N LEU A 210 -4.66 -4.01 -14.89
CA LEU A 210 -5.19 -2.65 -14.98
C LEU A 210 -5.02 -2.07 -16.39
N ALA A 211 -3.90 -2.40 -17.04
CA ALA A 211 -3.57 -1.95 -18.38
C ALA A 211 -4.63 -2.38 -19.40
N GLU A 212 -5.11 -3.61 -19.30
CA GLU A 212 -6.16 -4.13 -20.16
C GLU A 212 -7.49 -3.40 -19.95
N ILE A 213 -7.92 -3.23 -18.70
CA ILE A 213 -9.20 -2.58 -18.37
C ILE A 213 -9.19 -1.11 -18.77
N LEU A 214 -8.11 -0.40 -18.47
CA LEU A 214 -7.96 1.00 -18.83
C LEU A 214 -7.89 1.19 -20.35
N GLU A 215 -7.24 0.28 -21.08
CA GLU A 215 -7.23 0.33 -22.54
C GLU A 215 -8.63 0.10 -23.14
N GLN A 216 -9.41 -0.83 -22.60
CA GLN A 216 -10.79 -1.06 -23.03
C GLN A 216 -11.69 0.15 -22.74
N ARG A 217 -11.52 0.77 -21.56
CA ARG A 217 -12.36 1.88 -21.10
C ARG A 217 -12.02 3.21 -21.77
N LEU A 218 -10.73 3.54 -21.87
CA LEU A 218 -10.26 4.84 -22.34
C LEU A 218 -9.96 4.85 -23.85
N GLY A 219 -9.76 3.68 -24.46
CA GLY A 219 -9.54 3.56 -25.90
C GLY A 219 -8.39 4.44 -26.40
N ASP A 220 -8.70 5.39 -27.26
CA ASP A 220 -7.71 6.29 -27.87
C ASP A 220 -7.27 7.43 -26.93
N ASP A 221 -8.07 7.75 -25.91
CA ASP A 221 -7.77 8.79 -24.91
C ASP A 221 -6.79 8.30 -23.82
N LEU A 222 -6.49 6.99 -23.80
CA LEU A 222 -5.64 6.35 -22.77
C LEU A 222 -4.35 7.13 -22.51
N THR A 223 -3.61 7.48 -23.57
CA THR A 223 -2.30 8.14 -23.42
C THR A 223 -2.44 9.53 -22.80
N GLU A 224 -3.43 10.30 -23.22
CA GLU A 224 -3.66 11.67 -22.73
C GLU A 224 -4.07 11.64 -21.26
N VAL A 225 -5.09 10.86 -20.92
CA VAL A 225 -5.62 10.72 -19.55
C VAL A 225 -4.51 10.25 -18.59
N ILE A 226 -3.76 9.21 -18.97
CA ILE A 226 -2.68 8.70 -18.11
C ILE A 226 -1.58 9.74 -17.91
N CYS A 227 -1.19 10.46 -18.96
CA CYS A 227 -0.18 11.51 -18.84
C CYS A 227 -0.65 12.68 -17.98
N GLU A 228 -1.92 13.09 -18.10
CA GLU A 228 -2.52 14.15 -17.29
C GLU A 228 -2.48 13.79 -15.80
N HIS A 229 -3.01 12.61 -15.43
CA HIS A 229 -3.00 12.19 -14.03
C HIS A 229 -1.57 11.96 -13.50
N ALA A 230 -0.67 11.40 -14.32
CA ALA A 230 0.72 11.21 -13.92
C ALA A 230 1.42 12.54 -13.64
N ALA A 231 1.22 13.56 -14.48
CA ALA A 231 1.76 14.89 -14.26
C ALA A 231 1.15 15.57 -13.03
N ARG A 232 -0.17 15.50 -12.87
CA ARG A 232 -0.90 16.08 -11.72
C ARG A 232 -0.46 15.45 -10.40
N LEU A 233 -0.18 14.15 -10.39
CA LEU A 233 0.26 13.41 -9.21
C LEU A 233 1.78 13.39 -9.04
N ALA A 234 2.53 13.98 -9.96
CA ALA A 234 3.99 13.90 -10.01
C ALA A 234 4.53 12.44 -9.94
N LEU A 235 3.92 11.55 -10.71
CA LEU A 235 4.21 10.11 -10.79
C LEU A 235 4.70 9.66 -12.17
N ALA A 236 4.97 10.58 -13.10
CA ALA A 236 5.40 10.19 -14.45
C ALA A 236 6.69 9.36 -14.47
N PRO A 237 7.74 9.64 -13.67
CA PRO A 237 8.92 8.79 -13.57
C PRO A 237 8.63 7.36 -13.13
N GLU A 238 7.82 7.20 -12.09
CA GLU A 238 7.51 5.94 -11.45
C GLU A 238 6.62 5.09 -12.35
N LEU A 239 5.56 5.67 -12.91
CA LEU A 239 4.66 4.98 -13.83
C LEU A 239 5.39 4.55 -15.11
N ARG A 240 6.23 5.43 -15.68
CA ARG A 240 7.06 5.06 -16.83
C ARG A 240 8.02 3.92 -16.48
N GLN A 241 8.65 3.97 -15.30
CA GLN A 241 9.53 2.89 -14.85
C GLN A 241 8.77 1.57 -14.74
N LEU A 242 7.54 1.58 -14.23
CA LEU A 242 6.68 0.41 -14.11
C LEU A 242 6.35 -0.20 -15.48
N ILE A 243 5.90 0.62 -16.44
CA ILE A 243 5.55 0.17 -17.80
C ILE A 243 6.77 -0.40 -18.54
N VAL A 244 7.91 0.31 -18.49
CA VAL A 244 9.15 -0.16 -19.13
C VAL A 244 9.59 -1.49 -18.50
N ARG A 245 9.54 -1.60 -17.17
CA ARG A 245 9.95 -2.82 -16.48
C ARG A 245 9.03 -4.00 -16.80
N ALA A 246 7.72 -3.81 -16.92
CA ALA A 246 6.81 -4.86 -17.35
C ALA A 246 7.09 -5.29 -18.80
N SER A 247 7.39 -4.33 -19.67
CA SER A 247 7.72 -4.57 -21.10
C SER A 247 8.98 -5.42 -21.32
N GLU A 248 9.85 -5.54 -20.32
CA GLU A 248 11.04 -6.42 -20.39
C GLU A 248 10.68 -7.92 -20.30
N TRP A 249 9.50 -8.24 -19.76
CA TRP A 249 9.08 -9.63 -19.49
C TRP A 249 7.83 -10.05 -20.28
N VAL A 250 6.94 -9.10 -20.56
CA VAL A 250 5.67 -9.34 -21.25
C VAL A 250 5.44 -8.26 -22.30
N SER A 251 4.93 -8.64 -23.48
CA SER A 251 4.57 -7.67 -24.51
C SER A 251 3.39 -6.80 -24.07
N MET A 252 3.66 -5.53 -23.82
CA MET A 252 2.63 -4.51 -23.64
C MET A 252 2.00 -4.13 -24.98
N SER A 253 0.73 -3.69 -24.96
CA SER A 253 0.07 -3.17 -26.16
C SER A 253 0.77 -1.93 -26.72
N GLU A 254 0.55 -1.64 -28.00
CA GLU A 254 1.12 -0.45 -28.64
C GLU A 254 0.66 0.85 -27.96
N ARG A 255 -0.56 0.90 -27.43
CA ARG A 255 -1.05 2.06 -26.68
C ARG A 255 -0.26 2.29 -25.40
N TRP A 256 0.06 1.25 -24.65
CA TRP A 256 0.89 1.37 -23.44
C TRP A 256 2.36 1.70 -23.74
N ARG A 257 2.90 1.21 -24.87
CA ARG A 257 4.22 1.64 -25.36
C ARG A 257 4.24 3.13 -25.70
N ARG A 258 3.25 3.62 -26.46
CA ARG A 258 3.08 5.06 -26.75
C ARG A 258 2.93 5.88 -25.48
N THR A 259 2.20 5.38 -24.49
CA THR A 259 2.04 6.02 -23.19
C THR A 259 3.37 6.14 -22.45
N ALA A 260 4.19 5.08 -22.40
CA ALA A 260 5.52 5.12 -21.79
C ALA A 260 6.46 6.13 -22.48
N ASP A 261 6.32 6.30 -23.79
CA ASP A 261 7.07 7.30 -24.55
C ASP A 261 6.58 8.73 -24.30
N ALA A 262 5.26 8.95 -24.23
CA ALA A 262 4.67 10.24 -23.87
C ALA A 262 5.01 10.67 -22.43
N LEU A 263 5.12 9.72 -21.50
CA LEU A 263 5.57 9.97 -20.12
C LEU A 263 7.06 10.34 -20.04
N ARG A 264 7.89 10.07 -21.06
CA ARG A 264 9.35 10.30 -21.03
C ARG A 264 9.72 11.78 -20.81
N PRO A 265 9.22 12.76 -21.58
CA PRO A 265 9.49 14.17 -21.33
C PRO A 265 8.96 14.65 -19.97
N LEU A 266 7.78 14.18 -19.55
CA LEU A 266 7.20 14.50 -18.23
C LEU A 266 8.09 13.98 -17.10
N ALA A 267 8.53 12.73 -17.19
CA ALA A 267 9.42 12.11 -16.23
C ALA A 267 10.77 12.83 -16.10
N ARG A 268 11.31 13.36 -17.20
CA ARG A 268 12.54 14.18 -17.16
C ARG A 268 12.29 15.49 -16.42
N ARG A 269 11.24 16.22 -16.81
CA ARG A 269 10.87 17.50 -16.19
C ARG A 269 10.62 17.33 -14.69
N GLU A 270 9.87 16.31 -14.27
CA GLU A 270 9.60 16.05 -12.86
C GLU A 270 10.88 15.73 -12.08
N LYS A 271 11.77 14.88 -12.62
CA LYS A 271 13.06 14.59 -11.97
C LYS A 271 13.92 15.85 -11.80
N ASP A 272 13.92 16.75 -12.79
CA ASP A 272 14.63 18.01 -12.69
C ASP A 272 14.02 18.95 -11.63
N LEU A 273 12.70 18.89 -11.43
CA LEU A 273 11.97 19.67 -10.42
C LEU A 273 12.10 19.11 -9.00
N ARG A 274 12.40 17.82 -8.83
CA ARG A 274 12.56 17.15 -7.51
C ARG A 274 13.89 17.46 -6.80
N ARG A 275 14.69 18.42 -7.30
CA ARG A 275 15.97 18.78 -6.69
C ARG A 275 15.79 19.23 -5.22
N PRO A 276 16.72 18.85 -4.32
CA PRO A 276 16.51 18.77 -2.86
C PRO A 276 16.27 20.10 -2.13
N ASP A 277 16.41 21.25 -2.79
CA ASP A 277 16.29 22.57 -2.15
C ASP A 277 14.86 23.13 -2.10
N ARG A 278 13.83 22.32 -2.40
CA ARG A 278 12.44 22.79 -2.33
C ARG A 278 11.94 22.85 -0.88
N GLN A 279 11.66 24.07 -0.42
CA GLN A 279 10.86 24.34 0.77
C GLN A 279 9.42 23.83 0.56
N GLY A 280 8.80 23.24 1.60
CA GLY A 280 7.40 22.77 1.57
C GLY A 280 7.21 21.25 1.66
N VAL A 281 8.27 20.48 1.95
CA VAL A 281 8.20 19.03 2.13
C VAL A 281 7.59 18.69 3.49
N HIS A 282 6.72 17.69 3.52
CA HIS A 282 6.13 17.24 4.77
C HIS A 282 7.20 16.66 5.70
N ARG A 283 7.18 17.07 6.97
CA ARG A 283 7.96 16.43 8.01
C ARG A 283 7.26 15.14 8.41
N LEU A 284 7.90 13.99 8.15
CA LEU A 284 7.41 12.70 8.61
C LEU A 284 8.00 12.39 9.98
N SER A 285 7.13 12.13 10.95
CA SER A 285 7.49 11.53 12.22
C SER A 285 6.77 10.21 12.40
N PHE A 286 7.49 9.21 12.92
CA PHE A 286 6.95 7.92 13.28
C PHE A 286 6.67 7.89 14.78
N GLY A 287 5.44 7.54 15.13
CA GLY A 287 4.96 7.35 16.49
C GLY A 287 5.27 5.95 16.97
N MET A 288 6.16 5.84 17.94
CA MET A 288 6.39 4.62 18.72
C MET A 288 5.37 4.59 19.87
N PRO A 289 4.50 3.57 19.98
CA PRO A 289 3.53 3.47 21.06
C PRO A 289 4.21 3.48 22.43
N LEU A 290 3.72 4.31 23.36
CA LEU A 290 4.19 4.38 24.75
C LEU A 290 3.20 3.74 25.72
N ASP A 291 1.90 3.89 25.43
CA ASP A 291 0.81 3.30 26.18
C ASP A 291 -0.41 3.06 25.29
N GLU A 292 -1.44 2.43 25.86
CA GLU A 292 -2.74 2.18 25.22
C GLU A 292 -3.82 3.12 25.79
N ARG A 293 -3.44 4.26 26.38
CA ARG A 293 -4.40 5.17 27.03
C ARG A 293 -5.04 6.08 25.99
N PRO A 294 -6.35 5.94 25.71
CA PRO A 294 -6.98 6.71 24.67
C PRO A 294 -7.03 8.20 25.03
N GLY A 295 -6.62 9.04 24.09
CA GLY A 295 -6.80 10.48 24.13
C GLY A 295 -8.19 10.94 23.71
N ALA A 296 -8.30 12.18 23.23
CA ALA A 296 -9.52 12.70 22.64
C ALA A 296 -10.01 11.77 21.51
N PRO A 297 -11.33 11.56 21.35
CA PRO A 297 -11.87 10.45 20.54
C PRO A 297 -11.65 10.58 19.04
N SER A 298 -11.27 11.74 18.51
CA SER A 298 -11.33 11.96 17.05
C SER A 298 -10.18 12.79 16.47
N ARG A 299 -9.21 13.18 17.30
CA ARG A 299 -8.10 14.05 16.88
C ARG A 299 -6.78 13.59 17.45
N VAL A 300 -5.72 13.94 16.73
CA VAL A 300 -4.35 13.88 17.25
C VAL A 300 -3.97 15.20 17.91
N ASP A 301 -3.40 15.11 19.10
CA ASP A 301 -2.82 16.26 19.80
C ASP A 301 -1.30 16.09 19.84
N ILE A 302 -0.59 17.02 19.19
CA ILE A 302 0.88 16.99 19.11
C ILE A 302 1.46 17.84 20.24
N HIS A 303 2.16 17.20 21.17
CA HIS A 303 2.80 17.82 22.33
C HIS A 303 4.30 17.95 22.06
N ARG A 304 4.79 19.19 21.86
CA ARG A 304 6.20 19.46 21.59
C ARG A 304 6.93 19.91 22.84
N ARG A 305 8.09 19.32 23.11
CA ARG A 305 9.03 19.74 24.16
C ARG A 305 10.44 19.83 23.56
N ALA A 306 11.35 20.51 24.25
CA ALA A 306 12.76 20.52 23.88
C ALA A 306 13.30 19.07 23.84
N GLY A 307 13.62 18.58 22.64
CA GLY A 307 14.23 17.26 22.43
C GLY A 307 13.25 16.11 22.13
N SER A 308 11.95 16.25 22.37
CA SER A 308 10.96 15.19 22.08
C SER A 308 9.61 15.75 21.66
N SER A 309 8.89 14.99 20.84
CA SER A 309 7.49 15.29 20.49
C SER A 309 6.65 14.06 20.78
N LEU A 310 5.52 14.24 21.45
CA LEU A 310 4.53 13.18 21.64
C LEU A 310 3.33 13.46 20.75
N VAL A 311 2.61 12.41 20.39
CA VAL A 311 1.27 12.51 19.84
C VAL A 311 0.33 11.71 20.71
N THR A 312 -0.73 12.37 21.18
CA THR A 312 -1.84 11.69 21.86
C THR A 312 -2.90 11.39 20.80
N THR A 313 -3.33 10.14 20.74
CA THR A 313 -4.31 9.63 19.76
C THR A 313 -5.47 8.93 20.46
N PRO A 314 -6.59 8.66 19.77
CA PRO A 314 -7.70 7.91 20.34
C PRO A 314 -7.39 6.47 20.77
N VAL A 315 -6.19 5.94 20.47
CA VAL A 315 -5.77 4.57 20.80
C VAL A 315 -4.50 4.50 21.66
N GLY A 316 -3.98 5.64 22.11
CA GLY A 316 -2.75 5.68 22.90
C GLY A 316 -1.91 6.93 22.65
N THR A 317 -0.92 7.15 23.51
CA THR A 317 0.13 8.13 23.29
C THR A 317 1.34 7.49 22.60
N CYS A 318 1.94 8.18 21.64
CA CYS A 318 3.13 7.74 20.93
C CYS A 318 4.25 8.79 21.02
N LEU A 319 5.50 8.33 21.10
CA LEU A 319 6.69 9.16 20.91
C LEU A 319 6.92 9.35 19.40
N LEU A 320 6.89 10.60 18.94
CA LEU A 320 7.24 10.96 17.58
C LEU A 320 8.75 11.04 17.42
N THR A 321 9.30 10.24 16.52
CA THR A 321 10.72 10.22 16.16
C THR A 321 10.89 10.24 14.63
N GLU A 322 11.96 10.89 14.17
CA GLU A 322 12.43 10.80 12.78
C GLU A 322 13.50 9.73 12.59
N ARG A 323 13.96 9.15 13.71
CA ARG A 323 15.08 8.20 13.78
C ARG A 323 14.54 6.81 14.10
N LEU A 324 15.20 5.80 13.52
CA LEU A 324 14.90 4.39 13.78
C LEU A 324 15.28 3.91 15.19
N VAL A 325 16.13 4.68 15.88
CA VAL A 325 16.62 4.34 17.22
C VAL A 325 16.37 5.54 18.13
N VAL A 326 15.67 5.26 19.23
CA VAL A 326 15.43 6.18 20.35
C VAL A 326 16.33 5.69 21.50
N ASN A 327 17.02 6.61 22.17
CA ASN A 327 17.84 6.23 23.33
C ASN A 327 16.98 6.09 24.60
N GLU A 328 17.51 5.42 25.62
CA GLU A 328 16.76 5.11 26.84
C GLU A 328 16.32 6.35 27.63
N ASP A 329 17.16 7.40 27.65
CA ASP A 329 16.85 8.66 28.32
C ASP A 329 15.66 9.37 27.65
N GLU A 330 15.66 9.47 26.31
CA GLU A 330 14.57 10.06 25.52
C GLU A 330 13.27 9.28 25.69
N LEU A 331 13.34 7.95 25.76
CA LEU A 331 12.20 7.09 26.06
C LEU A 331 11.66 7.32 27.47
N THR A 332 12.54 7.41 28.47
CA THR A 332 12.15 7.64 29.86
C THR A 332 11.47 8.99 30.03
N ASP A 333 12.07 10.05 29.48
CA ASP A 333 11.49 11.40 29.46
C ASP A 333 10.14 11.44 28.75
N ALA A 334 10.00 10.70 27.64
CA ALA A 334 8.76 10.59 26.89
C ALA A 334 7.65 9.89 27.71
N LEU A 335 7.98 8.81 28.42
CA LEU A 335 7.04 8.10 29.29
C LEU A 335 6.57 8.97 30.44
N ASP A 336 7.46 9.73 31.08
CA ASP A 336 7.10 10.62 32.18
C ASP A 336 6.23 11.78 31.70
N HIS A 337 6.51 12.32 30.50
CA HIS A 337 5.65 13.32 29.89
C HIS A 337 4.26 12.74 29.54
N ALA A 338 4.18 11.55 28.93
CA ALA A 338 2.90 10.90 28.64
C ALA A 338 2.05 10.70 29.91
N ARG A 339 2.67 10.31 31.03
CA ARG A 339 2.00 10.19 32.34
C ARG A 339 1.43 11.53 32.82
N SER A 340 2.15 12.64 32.63
CA SER A 340 1.67 13.96 33.04
C SER A 340 0.48 14.46 32.23
N LEU A 341 0.36 14.05 30.96
CA LEU A 341 -0.76 14.43 30.09
C LEU A 341 -2.08 13.75 30.48
N THR A 342 -2.00 12.67 31.26
CA THR A 342 -3.16 11.86 31.67
C THR A 342 -3.54 12.03 33.14
N ALA A 343 -2.82 12.87 33.89
CA ALA A 343 -3.18 13.17 35.27
C ALA A 343 -4.47 14.02 35.30
N PRO A 344 -5.53 13.60 36.03
CA PRO A 344 -6.72 14.42 36.18
C PRO A 344 -6.34 15.76 36.81
N SER A 345 -6.79 16.84 36.17
CA SER A 345 -6.58 18.23 36.61
C SER A 345 -7.24 18.52 37.95
#